data_AF-A0A7R8ATH7-F1
#
_entry.id   AF-A0A7R8ATH7-F1
#
_cell.length_a   1.000
_cell.length_b   1.000
_cell.length_c   1.000
_cell.angle_alpha   90.00
_cell.angle_beta   90.00
_cell.angle_gamma   90.00
#
_symmetry.space_group_name_H-M   'P 1'
#
loop_
_entity.id
_entity.type
_entity.pdbx_description
1 polymer ?
#
loop_
_entity_poly.entity_id
_entity_poly.type
_entity_poly.pdbx_seq_one_letter_code
_entity_poly.pdbx_strand_id
1 'polypeptide(L)'
;MKFINTLSLLIGAAAASPFQVGRRDSQNPDKFLLKTSGSENPDHNDLYVYGYHTGAGLNDAVLTPDVETASTGFLNGTKLQFDYDTQFSWGMNPVGVTNYAAWQFVQINAGASQDGFSVNSTGLQFSQEKGFGGWLVCDWWHNAPQLFYLYRYYTAQYPGSCSEVKLLTEPAA
;
A
#
# COMPACT_ATOMS: atom_id res chain seq x y z
N MET A 1 70.00 38.78 -0.03
CA MET A 1 69.43 37.71 0.82
C MET A 1 68.10 38.19 1.39
N LYS A 2 67.01 37.45 1.15
CA LYS A 2 65.76 37.39 1.96
C LYS A 2 64.82 38.61 1.90
N PHE A 3 63.50 38.55 1.82
CA PHE A 3 62.48 37.54 1.47
C PHE A 3 61.23 38.40 1.13
N ILE A 4 60.60 38.25 -0.04
CA ILE A 4 59.31 38.89 -0.31
C ILE A 4 58.23 37.89 0.12
N ASN A 5 57.45 38.23 1.14
CA ASN A 5 56.29 37.44 1.58
C ASN A 5 55.15 37.62 0.57
N THR A 6 54.87 36.59 -0.21
CA THR A 6 53.63 36.48 -0.99
C THR A 6 52.48 36.03 -0.09
N LEU A 7 51.47 36.89 0.06
CA LEU A 7 50.20 36.56 0.70
C LEU A 7 49.27 35.93 -0.35
N SER A 8 49.07 34.62 -0.30
CA SER A 8 48.12 33.91 -1.17
C SER A 8 46.71 34.03 -0.59
N LEU A 9 45.78 34.68 -1.32
CA LEU A 9 44.34 34.59 -1.03
C LEU A 9 43.81 33.24 -1.54
N LEU A 10 43.34 32.40 -0.63
CA LEU A 10 42.52 31.23 -0.97
C LEU A 10 41.08 31.70 -1.18
N ILE A 11 40.63 31.69 -2.44
CA ILE A 11 39.21 31.80 -2.79
C ILE A 11 38.60 30.42 -2.58
N GLY A 12 37.94 30.21 -1.44
CA GLY A 12 37.11 29.02 -1.21
C GLY A 12 35.87 29.08 -2.10
N ALA A 13 35.81 28.27 -3.15
CA ALA A 13 34.58 28.01 -3.86
C ALA A 13 33.69 27.12 -2.98
N ALA A 14 32.70 27.70 -2.31
CA ALA A 14 31.61 26.93 -1.73
C ALA A 14 30.81 26.33 -2.89
N ALA A 15 30.97 25.04 -3.14
CA ALA A 15 30.05 24.30 -3.98
C ALA A 15 28.69 24.31 -3.28
N ALA A 16 27.83 25.26 -3.63
CA ALA A 16 26.43 25.20 -3.30
C ALA A 16 25.84 24.05 -4.10
N SER A 17 25.81 22.85 -3.49
CA SER A 17 24.91 21.80 -3.94
C SER A 17 23.52 22.44 -4.01
N PRO A 18 22.81 22.39 -5.14
CA PRO A 18 21.40 22.65 -5.10
C PRO A 18 20.82 21.57 -4.20
N PHE A 19 20.52 21.93 -2.94
CA PHE A 19 19.50 21.23 -2.20
C PHE A 19 18.30 21.23 -3.14
N GLN A 20 18.01 20.08 -3.71
CA GLN A 20 16.77 19.85 -4.41
C GLN A 20 15.70 20.08 -3.34
N VAL A 21 15.21 21.32 -3.24
CA VAL A 21 13.93 21.63 -2.65
C VAL A 21 12.88 21.12 -3.64
N GLY A 22 12.91 19.81 -3.86
CA GLY A 22 11.72 19.05 -4.09
C GLY A 22 11.12 18.84 -2.71
N ARG A 23 10.41 19.85 -2.20
CA ARG A 23 9.17 19.52 -1.49
C ARG A 23 8.36 18.70 -2.49
N ARG A 24 8.53 17.38 -2.48
CA ARG A 24 7.41 16.49 -2.76
C ARG A 24 6.43 16.85 -1.68
N ASP A 25 5.52 17.78 -1.97
CA ASP A 25 4.23 17.70 -1.33
C ASP A 25 3.81 16.24 -1.49
N SER A 26 3.60 15.58 -0.36
CA SER A 26 3.22 14.19 -0.23
C SER A 26 1.79 14.00 -0.73
N GLN A 27 1.51 14.43 -1.96
CA GLN A 27 0.31 14.05 -2.68
C GLN A 27 0.58 12.63 -3.15
N ASN A 28 -0.23 11.70 -2.66
CA ASN A 28 -0.28 10.36 -3.22
C ASN A 28 -0.46 10.48 -4.72
N PRO A 29 0.20 9.64 -5.53
CA PRO A 29 0.00 9.68 -6.97
C PRO A 29 -1.49 9.49 -7.28
N ASP A 30 -1.98 10.13 -8.35
CA ASP A 30 -3.39 10.07 -8.75
C ASP A 30 -3.86 8.62 -8.98
N LYS A 31 -2.95 7.78 -9.47
CA LYS A 31 -3.09 6.33 -9.60
C LYS A 31 -1.86 5.62 -9.03
N PHE A 32 -2.07 4.49 -8.37
CA PHE A 32 -1.01 3.70 -7.74
C PHE A 32 -1.28 2.21 -7.77
N LEU A 33 -0.21 1.44 -7.66
CA LEU A 33 -0.24 0.05 -7.26
C LEU A 33 -0.11 -0.03 -5.73
N LEU A 34 -0.74 -1.04 -5.12
CA LEU A 34 -0.59 -1.32 -3.69
C LEU A 34 0.42 -2.44 -3.49
N LYS A 35 1.47 -2.18 -2.73
CA LYS A 35 2.61 -3.08 -2.55
C LYS A 35 2.83 -3.45 -1.09
N THR A 36 3.02 -4.72 -0.79
CA THR A 36 3.32 -5.19 0.56
C THR A 36 4.75 -4.88 0.97
N SER A 37 4.95 -4.55 2.25
CA SER A 37 6.28 -4.35 2.83
C SER A 37 6.27 -4.53 4.35
N GLY A 38 7.46 -4.70 4.94
CA GLY A 38 7.65 -4.75 6.38
C GLY A 38 7.16 -6.03 7.05
N SER A 39 6.92 -7.09 6.29
CA SER A 39 6.63 -8.42 6.84
C SER A 39 7.89 -9.09 7.39
N GLU A 40 7.71 -9.82 8.48
CA GLU A 40 8.71 -10.77 9.01
C GLU A 40 8.92 -11.98 8.09
N ASN A 41 7.89 -12.37 7.31
CA ASN A 41 8.03 -13.35 6.24
C ASN A 41 8.51 -12.63 4.96
N PRO A 42 9.74 -12.87 4.48
CA PRO A 42 10.26 -12.21 3.29
C PRO A 42 9.39 -12.45 2.05
N ASP A 43 8.75 -13.62 1.93
CA ASP A 43 7.92 -13.98 0.77
C ASP A 43 6.62 -13.18 0.70
N HIS A 44 6.24 -12.48 1.77
CA HIS A 44 5.07 -11.60 1.80
C HIS A 44 5.41 -10.13 1.55
N ASN A 45 6.68 -9.81 1.27
CA ASN A 45 7.11 -8.48 0.83
C ASN A 45 7.15 -8.39 -0.68
N ASP A 46 7.07 -7.17 -1.19
CA ASP A 46 7.17 -6.87 -2.62
C ASP A 46 6.09 -7.54 -3.50
N LEU A 47 4.92 -7.83 -2.91
CA LEU A 47 3.76 -8.33 -3.62
C LEU A 47 2.75 -7.21 -3.87
N TYR A 48 2.09 -7.27 -5.03
CA TYR A 48 1.15 -6.27 -5.49
C TYR A 48 -0.29 -6.79 -5.45
N VAL A 49 -1.22 -5.93 -5.02
CA VAL A 49 -2.64 -6.29 -4.91
C VAL A 49 -3.27 -6.39 -6.30
N TYR A 50 -4.05 -7.44 -6.51
CA TYR A 50 -4.97 -7.55 -7.64
C TYR A 50 -6.30 -8.23 -7.30
N GLY A 51 -7.31 -8.03 -8.13
CA GLY A 51 -8.59 -8.74 -8.01
C GLY A 51 -8.54 -10.13 -8.63
N TYR A 52 -8.63 -11.17 -7.80
CA TYR A 52 -8.82 -12.55 -8.26
C TYR A 52 -10.31 -12.86 -8.41
N HIS A 53 -10.74 -13.12 -9.66
CA HIS A 53 -12.14 -13.33 -9.99
C HIS A 53 -12.72 -14.59 -9.36
N THR A 54 -13.71 -14.40 -8.47
CA THR A 54 -14.43 -15.48 -7.78
C THR A 54 -15.87 -15.63 -8.29
N GLY A 55 -16.37 -14.66 -9.05
CA GLY A 55 -17.70 -14.70 -9.66
C GLY A 55 -18.10 -13.35 -10.26
N ALA A 56 -19.29 -13.29 -10.84
CA ALA A 56 -19.77 -12.09 -11.52
C ALA A 56 -19.77 -10.85 -10.59
N GLY A 57 -18.87 -9.90 -10.88
CA GLY A 57 -18.71 -8.69 -10.07
C GLY A 57 -18.01 -8.90 -8.72
N LEU A 58 -17.43 -10.08 -8.48
CA LEU A 58 -16.80 -10.45 -7.22
C LEU A 58 -15.34 -10.83 -7.43
N ASN A 59 -14.46 -10.21 -6.63
CA ASN A 59 -13.06 -10.62 -6.55
C ASN A 59 -12.60 -10.62 -5.09
N ASP A 60 -11.74 -11.58 -4.76
CA ASP A 60 -10.92 -11.47 -3.56
C ASP A 60 -9.68 -10.61 -3.87
N ALA A 61 -9.20 -9.85 -2.88
CA ALA A 61 -7.93 -9.15 -3.00
C ALA A 61 -6.79 -10.15 -2.78
N VAL A 62 -6.04 -10.43 -3.85
CA VAL A 62 -4.93 -11.38 -3.87
C VAL A 62 -3.64 -10.62 -4.20
N LEU A 63 -2.50 -11.24 -3.94
CA LEU A 63 -1.19 -10.64 -4.06
C LEU A 63 -0.34 -11.41 -5.09
N THR A 64 0.45 -10.68 -5.86
CA THR A 64 1.32 -11.24 -6.91
C THR A 64 2.65 -10.50 -6.95
N PRO A 65 3.79 -11.17 -7.21
CA PRO A 65 5.05 -10.47 -7.48
C PRO A 65 5.07 -9.82 -8.88
N ASP A 66 4.13 -10.18 -9.76
CA ASP A 66 4.05 -9.65 -11.12
C ASP A 66 3.32 -8.30 -11.15
N VAL A 67 4.10 -7.26 -11.45
CA VAL A 67 3.61 -5.88 -11.57
C VAL A 67 2.61 -5.72 -12.71
N GLU A 68 2.72 -6.50 -13.79
CA GLU A 68 1.81 -6.40 -14.95
C GLU A 68 0.40 -6.93 -14.63
N THR A 69 0.29 -7.83 -13.66
CA THR A 69 -0.99 -8.35 -13.14
C THR A 69 -1.60 -7.43 -12.07
N ALA A 70 -0.82 -6.52 -11.48
CA ALA A 70 -1.26 -5.66 -10.39
C ALA A 70 -2.43 -4.75 -10.79
N SER A 71 -3.37 -4.55 -9.87
CA SER A 71 -4.51 -3.68 -10.11
C SER A 71 -4.15 -2.22 -9.82
N THR A 72 -4.42 -1.34 -10.77
CA THR A 72 -4.20 0.10 -10.61
C THR A 72 -5.33 0.71 -9.79
N GLY A 73 -4.99 1.21 -8.60
CA GLY A 73 -5.90 1.83 -7.66
C GLY A 73 -5.85 3.36 -7.69
N PHE A 74 -6.92 3.99 -7.20
CA PHE A 74 -6.99 5.44 -6.95
C PHE A 74 -7.96 5.75 -5.81
N LEU A 75 -7.76 6.88 -5.14
CA LEU A 75 -8.68 7.37 -4.12
C LEU A 75 -9.69 8.35 -4.74
N ASN A 76 -10.97 8.08 -4.54
CA ASN A 76 -12.06 9.02 -4.80
C ASN A 76 -12.67 9.45 -3.45
N GLY A 77 -12.17 10.55 -2.89
CA GLY A 77 -12.43 10.90 -1.49
C GLY A 77 -11.80 9.88 -0.55
N THR A 78 -12.62 9.17 0.24
CA THR A 78 -12.16 8.09 1.13
C THR A 78 -12.51 6.69 0.62
N LYS A 79 -12.86 6.58 -0.67
CA LYS A 79 -13.14 5.33 -1.35
C LYS A 79 -11.93 4.91 -2.16
N LEU A 80 -11.43 3.70 -1.94
CA LEU A 80 -10.38 3.11 -2.78
C LEU A 80 -11.02 2.33 -3.92
N GLN A 81 -10.74 2.75 -5.14
CA GLN A 81 -11.27 2.14 -6.36
C GLN A 81 -10.13 1.60 -7.23
N PHE A 82 -10.46 0.65 -8.09
CA PHE A 82 -9.55 0.03 -9.05
C PHE A 82 -10.03 0.26 -10.48
N ASP A 83 -9.07 0.55 -11.35
CA ASP A 83 -9.27 0.77 -12.77
C ASP A 83 -9.06 -0.54 -13.54
N TYR A 84 -10.17 -1.19 -13.90
CA TYR A 84 -10.18 -2.39 -14.74
C TYR A 84 -10.62 -2.12 -16.18
N ASP A 85 -10.61 -0.86 -16.61
CA ASP A 85 -11.07 -0.45 -17.94
C ASP A 85 -12.48 -0.98 -18.27
N THR A 86 -13.39 -0.83 -17.30
CA THR A 86 -14.80 -1.21 -17.44
C THR A 86 -15.72 -0.04 -17.15
N GLN A 87 -16.96 -0.12 -17.60
CA GLN A 87 -18.01 0.85 -17.26
C GLN A 87 -18.44 0.83 -15.77
N PHE A 88 -18.00 -0.17 -14.99
CA PHE A 88 -18.34 -0.31 -13.59
C PHE A 88 -17.22 0.23 -12.70
N SER A 89 -17.59 0.81 -11.56
CA SER A 89 -16.63 1.05 -10.49
C SER A 89 -16.28 -0.27 -9.81
N TRP A 90 -15.02 -0.41 -9.40
CA TRP A 90 -14.54 -1.57 -8.64
C TRP A 90 -13.92 -1.08 -7.35
N GLY A 91 -14.50 -1.46 -6.22
CA GLY A 91 -14.14 -0.92 -4.92
C GLY A 91 -13.44 -1.92 -4.02
N MET A 92 -12.41 -1.47 -3.29
CA MET A 92 -11.90 -2.26 -2.16
C MET A 92 -12.93 -2.29 -1.04
N ASN A 93 -13.15 -3.48 -0.48
CA ASN A 93 -14.14 -3.75 0.56
C ASN A 93 -13.54 -4.68 1.63
N PRO A 94 -13.09 -4.16 2.77
CA PRO A 94 -12.80 -4.97 3.96
C PRO A 94 -14.12 -5.56 4.44
N VAL A 95 -14.26 -6.88 4.42
CA VAL A 95 -15.53 -7.55 4.73
C VAL A 95 -15.91 -7.30 6.20
N GLY A 96 -17.18 -6.99 6.42
CA GLY A 96 -17.71 -6.72 7.77
C GLY A 96 -17.53 -7.93 8.69
N VAL A 97 -17.20 -7.66 9.95
CA VAL A 97 -16.86 -8.72 10.91
C VAL A 97 -18.05 -9.61 11.21
N THR A 98 -17.87 -10.91 11.04
CA THR A 98 -18.81 -11.95 11.47
C THR A 98 -18.61 -12.28 12.96
N ASN A 99 -18.80 -11.29 13.84
CA ASN A 99 -18.85 -11.34 15.32
C ASN A 99 -17.74 -12.09 16.12
N TYR A 100 -16.81 -12.82 15.50
CA TYR A 100 -15.83 -13.69 16.19
C TYR A 100 -14.49 -13.84 15.45
N ALA A 101 -14.32 -13.23 14.28
CA ALA A 101 -13.04 -13.32 13.58
C ALA A 101 -12.18 -12.10 13.90
N ALA A 102 -10.96 -12.34 14.39
CA ALA A 102 -9.97 -11.31 14.67
C ALA A 102 -9.27 -10.76 13.42
N TRP A 103 -9.57 -11.33 12.26
CA TRP A 103 -9.13 -10.89 10.94
C TRP A 103 -10.15 -11.32 9.88
N GLN A 104 -10.23 -10.59 8.78
CA GLN A 104 -11.29 -10.73 7.78
C GLN A 104 -10.76 -10.51 6.36
N PHE A 105 -11.45 -11.11 5.40
CA PHE A 105 -11.13 -11.00 3.97
C PHE A 105 -11.23 -9.55 3.49
N VAL A 106 -10.41 -9.22 2.50
CA VAL A 106 -10.53 -8.00 1.70
C VAL A 106 -10.96 -8.41 0.30
N GLN A 107 -11.95 -7.70 -0.24
CA GLN A 107 -12.50 -7.95 -1.57
C GLN A 107 -12.32 -6.74 -2.48
N ILE A 108 -12.38 -6.98 -3.79
CA ILE A 108 -12.42 -5.94 -4.82
C ILE A 108 -13.63 -6.23 -5.71
N ASN A 109 -14.78 -5.63 -5.38
CA ASN A 109 -16.04 -5.99 -6.04
C ASN A 109 -16.56 -4.85 -6.92
N ALA A 110 -17.39 -5.20 -7.89
CA ALA A 110 -18.12 -4.23 -8.69
C ALA A 110 -19.08 -3.45 -7.80
N GLY A 111 -19.15 -2.14 -8.02
CA GLY A 111 -19.95 -1.20 -7.25
C GLY A 111 -19.15 -0.32 -6.28
N ALA A 112 -19.88 0.34 -5.38
CA ALA A 112 -19.28 1.33 -4.49
C ALA A 112 -18.31 0.68 -3.49
N SER A 113 -17.08 1.22 -3.41
CA SER A 113 -16.15 0.94 -2.32
C SER A 113 -16.70 1.46 -0.99
N GLN A 114 -16.33 0.79 0.10
CA GLN A 114 -16.51 1.34 1.44
C GLN A 114 -15.69 2.62 1.64
N ASP A 115 -16.28 3.60 2.35
CA ASP A 115 -15.56 4.78 2.81
C ASP A 115 -14.59 4.46 3.95
N GLY A 116 -13.62 5.33 4.18
CA GLY A 116 -12.69 5.24 5.31
C GLY A 116 -11.27 4.86 4.92
N PHE A 117 -10.94 4.83 3.63
CA PHE A 117 -9.57 4.72 3.17
C PHE A 117 -8.85 6.05 3.21
N SER A 118 -7.56 5.98 3.54
CA SER A 118 -6.61 7.09 3.43
C SER A 118 -5.22 6.53 3.21
N VAL A 119 -4.27 7.36 2.78
CA VAL A 119 -2.86 6.96 2.69
C VAL A 119 -2.04 7.92 3.55
N ASN A 120 -1.14 7.36 4.34
CA ASN A 120 -0.22 8.11 5.21
C ASN A 120 1.21 7.59 5.05
N SER A 121 2.11 7.96 5.97
CA SER A 121 3.52 7.54 5.93
C SER A 121 3.76 6.03 6.06
N THR A 122 2.76 5.25 6.48
CA THR A 122 2.81 3.79 6.56
C THR A 122 2.07 3.10 5.41
N GLY A 123 1.59 3.87 4.43
CA GLY A 123 0.83 3.38 3.28
C GLY A 123 -0.68 3.50 3.45
N LEU A 124 -1.43 2.73 2.67
CA LEU A 124 -2.89 2.64 2.72
C LEU A 124 -3.36 2.25 4.12
N GLN A 125 -4.34 2.95 4.63
CA GLN A 125 -5.03 2.70 5.90
C GLN A 125 -6.52 2.57 5.64
N PHE A 126 -7.20 1.86 6.54
CA PHE A 126 -8.66 1.88 6.65
C PHE A 126 -9.10 2.45 8.00
N SER A 127 -10.38 2.79 8.13
CA SER A 127 -10.88 3.46 9.32
C SER A 127 -10.77 2.57 10.56
N GLN A 128 -10.07 3.09 11.57
CA GLN A 128 -9.98 2.53 12.90
C GLN A 128 -11.35 2.48 13.61
N GLU A 129 -12.24 3.42 13.31
CA GLU A 129 -13.63 3.41 13.83
C GLU A 129 -14.42 2.24 13.23
N LYS A 130 -14.10 1.87 11.99
CA LYS A 130 -14.61 0.66 11.31
C LYS A 130 -13.84 -0.61 11.68
N GLY A 131 -12.95 -0.53 12.67
CA GLY A 131 -12.29 -1.68 13.26
C GLY A 131 -10.95 -2.07 12.63
N PHE A 132 -10.38 -1.24 11.77
CA PHE A 132 -9.06 -1.51 11.19
C PHE A 132 -7.97 -1.59 12.28
N GLY A 133 -7.25 -2.71 12.31
CA GLY A 133 -6.10 -2.95 13.19
C GLY A 133 -4.77 -3.13 12.46
N GLY A 134 -4.78 -3.26 11.14
CA GLY A 134 -3.60 -3.52 10.32
C GLY A 134 -3.92 -4.39 9.12
N TRP A 135 -2.97 -4.51 8.19
CA TRP A 135 -3.07 -5.43 7.06
C TRP A 135 -2.37 -6.75 7.37
N LEU A 136 -2.90 -7.82 6.81
CA LEU A 136 -2.41 -9.18 7.01
C LEU A 136 -2.35 -9.87 5.65
N VAL A 137 -1.26 -10.59 5.39
CA VAL A 137 -1.14 -11.49 4.24
C VAL A 137 -1.17 -12.91 4.76
N CYS A 138 -1.92 -13.78 4.11
CA CYS A 138 -1.93 -15.21 4.40
C CYS A 138 -1.86 -16.03 3.11
N ASP A 139 -1.08 -17.11 3.12
CA ASP A 139 -1.24 -18.18 2.13
C ASP A 139 -2.54 -18.93 2.43
N TRP A 140 -3.52 -18.80 1.54
CA TRP A 140 -4.89 -19.26 1.78
C TRP A 140 -5.46 -20.08 0.61
N TRP A 141 -6.69 -19.79 0.17
CA TRP A 141 -7.51 -20.70 -0.65
C TRP A 141 -7.16 -20.67 -2.14
N HIS A 142 -6.64 -19.56 -2.67
CA HIS A 142 -6.41 -19.39 -4.12
C HIS A 142 -5.03 -19.84 -4.61
N ASN A 143 -4.27 -20.58 -3.80
CA ASN A 143 -2.85 -20.92 -4.08
C ASN A 143 -1.98 -19.68 -4.37
N ALA A 144 -2.37 -18.54 -3.81
CA ALA A 144 -1.68 -17.27 -3.88
C ALA A 144 -1.87 -16.54 -2.53
N PRO A 145 -0.92 -15.70 -2.12
CA PRO A 145 -1.08 -14.93 -0.89
C PRO A 145 -2.28 -14.00 -1.01
N GLN A 146 -3.16 -14.00 -0.01
CA GLN A 146 -4.39 -13.22 -0.02
C GLN A 146 -4.29 -12.09 1.01
N LEU A 147 -4.94 -10.96 0.69
CA LEU A 147 -5.00 -9.81 1.56
C LEU A 147 -6.18 -9.91 2.53
N PHE A 148 -5.86 -9.68 3.80
CA PHE A 148 -6.79 -9.61 4.92
C PHE A 148 -6.52 -8.33 5.71
N TYR A 149 -7.45 -7.99 6.61
CA TYR A 149 -7.20 -6.99 7.63
C TYR A 149 -7.43 -7.56 9.04
N LEU A 150 -6.67 -7.06 10.00
CA LEU A 150 -6.84 -7.35 11.42
C LEU A 150 -7.99 -6.51 11.97
N TYR A 151 -8.87 -7.13 12.75
CA TYR A 151 -9.92 -6.41 13.46
C TYR A 151 -9.47 -6.04 14.86
N ARG A 152 -9.29 -4.75 15.10
CA ARG A 152 -8.61 -4.19 16.28
C ARG A 152 -9.24 -4.53 17.64
N TYR A 153 -10.48 -5.00 17.66
CA TYR A 153 -11.21 -5.26 18.90
C TYR A 153 -11.03 -6.71 19.41
N TYR A 154 -10.30 -7.55 18.68
CA TYR A 154 -9.92 -8.89 19.11
C TYR A 154 -8.40 -9.07 19.04
N THR A 155 -7.86 -9.89 19.93
CA THR A 155 -6.48 -10.39 19.79
C THR A 155 -6.44 -11.41 18.66
N ALA A 156 -5.67 -11.12 17.61
CA ALA A 156 -5.56 -12.00 16.46
C ALA A 156 -4.72 -13.25 16.76
N GLN A 157 -5.30 -14.41 16.44
CA GLN A 157 -4.57 -15.66 16.26
C GLN A 157 -4.78 -16.07 14.80
N TYR A 158 -3.67 -16.20 14.07
CA TYR A 158 -3.65 -16.60 12.68
C TYR A 158 -2.60 -17.69 12.45
N PRO A 159 -2.73 -18.51 11.39
CA PRO A 159 -1.74 -19.52 11.04
C PRO A 159 -0.35 -18.95 10.83
N GLY A 160 0.69 -19.79 10.96
CA GLY A 160 2.08 -19.38 10.70
C GLY A 160 2.37 -19.00 9.24
N SER A 161 1.47 -19.32 8.32
CA SER A 161 1.50 -18.85 6.93
C SER A 161 0.95 -17.43 6.76
N CYS A 162 0.67 -16.72 7.87
CA CYS A 162 0.23 -15.34 7.83
C CYS A 162 1.28 -14.40 8.42
N SER A 163 1.34 -13.17 7.91
CA SER A 163 2.21 -12.12 8.46
C SER A 163 1.59 -10.74 8.28
N GLU A 164 1.79 -9.87 9.26
CA GLU A 164 1.40 -8.47 9.16
C GLU A 164 2.24 -7.75 8.10
N VAL A 165 1.62 -6.81 7.39
CA VAL A 165 2.26 -6.01 6.33
C VAL A 165 1.84 -4.56 6.40
N LYS A 166 2.63 -3.70 5.78
CA LYS A 166 2.21 -2.39 5.29
C LYS A 166 1.80 -2.51 3.82
N LEU A 167 0.82 -1.73 3.39
CA LEU A 167 0.46 -1.59 1.97
C LEU A 167 0.88 -0.22 1.45
N LEU A 168 2.07 -0.14 0.86
CA LEU A 168 2.60 1.11 0.30
C LEU A 168 1.96 1.43 -1.05
N THR A 169 1.92 2.71 -1.39
CA THR A 169 1.54 3.16 -2.73
C THR A 169 2.79 3.30 -3.60
N GLU A 170 2.79 2.62 -4.74
CA GLU A 170 3.81 2.79 -5.79
C GLU A 170 3.14 3.47 -6.99
N PRO A 171 3.71 4.55 -7.57
CA PRO A 171 3.12 5.19 -8.74
C PRO A 171 2.90 4.18 -9.88
N ALA A 172 1.69 4.16 -10.44
CA ALA A 172 1.43 3.41 -11.67
C ALA A 172 2.10 4.14 -12.85
N ALA A 173 2.72 3.39 -13.76
CA ALA A 173 3.40 3.92 -14.95
C ALA A 173 2.43 4.39 -16.04
#